data_AF-A0AAU8L5Y0-F1
#
_entry.id   AF-A0AAU8L5Y0-F1
#
_cell.length_a   1.000
_cell.length_b   1.000
_cell.length_c   1.000
_cell.angle_alpha   90.00
_cell.angle_beta   90.00
_cell.angle_gamma   90.00
#
_symmetry.space_group_name_H-M   'P 1'
#
loop_
_entity.id
_entity.type
_entity.pdbx_description
1 polymer ?
#
loop_
_entity_poly.entity_id
_entity_poly.type
_entity_poly.pdbx_seq_one_letter_code
_entity_poly.pdbx_strand_id
1 'polypeptide(L)'
;MILSVINKKGGVGKTPIAFSLAKDLGYYLQSNDNSVIESIYPEMAKISPTPEIIENCVYDFGGFVTTGVLPILKVSDAVLIPTSTDYNSILRTVETIEEIQALNNRLFILVTKTEKESDFQAVKDAISAHFDNLEFFELRLSKAFKNSIETGLSLSELYHETPLSKCAYKTVYQQYRSLLELFKGE
;
A
#
# COMPACT_ATOMS: atom_id res chain seq x y z
N MET A 1 9.24 -4.90 12.58
CA MET A 1 8.39 -3.80 12.07
C MET A 1 7.02 -4.30 11.65
N ILE A 2 5.97 -3.50 11.82
CA ILE A 2 4.58 -3.75 11.40
C ILE A 2 4.14 -2.61 10.47
N LEU A 3 3.72 -2.96 9.26
CA LEU A 3 3.18 -2.00 8.29
C LEU A 3 1.71 -2.32 8.01
N SER A 4 0.87 -1.30 7.90
CA SER A 4 -0.53 -1.50 7.52
C SER A 4 -0.86 -0.75 6.24
N VAL A 5 -1.50 -1.42 5.29
CA VAL A 5 -2.01 -0.83 4.05
C VAL A 5 -3.53 -0.85 4.11
N ILE A 6 -4.15 0.32 4.16
CA ILE A 6 -5.60 0.43 4.37
C ILE A 6 -6.21 1.58 3.58
N ASN A 7 -7.44 1.36 3.11
CA ASN A 7 -8.34 2.40 2.64
C ASN A 7 -9.75 1.81 2.56
N LYS A 8 -10.76 2.59 2.97
CA LYS A 8 -12.18 2.24 2.80
C LYS A 8 -12.55 1.95 1.34
N LYS A 9 -11.85 2.55 0.38
CA LYS A 9 -12.09 2.33 -1.04
C LYS A 9 -11.42 1.04 -1.54
N GLY A 10 -12.21 0.22 -2.24
CA GLY A 10 -11.71 -0.92 -3.02
C GLY A 10 -11.04 -0.48 -4.33
N GLY A 11 -10.04 -1.24 -4.78
CA GLY A 11 -9.42 -1.03 -6.09
C GLY A 11 -8.35 0.08 -6.18
N VAL A 12 -7.99 0.73 -5.08
CA VAL A 12 -6.93 1.78 -5.02
C VAL A 12 -5.50 1.24 -5.02
N GLY A 13 -5.30 -0.08 -5.03
CA GLY A 13 -3.98 -0.71 -5.12
C GLY A 13 -3.40 -1.25 -3.81
N LYS A 14 -4.22 -1.46 -2.76
CA LYS A 14 -3.76 -1.99 -1.46
C LYS A 14 -2.96 -3.29 -1.58
N THR A 15 -3.58 -4.35 -2.09
CA THR A 15 -2.99 -5.69 -2.23
C THR A 15 -1.67 -5.72 -2.99
N PRO A 16 -1.52 -5.17 -4.21
CA PRO A 16 -0.24 -5.22 -4.91
C PRO A 16 0.87 -4.41 -4.23
N ILE A 17 0.53 -3.32 -3.54
CA ILE A 17 1.48 -2.55 -2.74
C ILE A 17 1.91 -3.34 -1.51
N ALA A 18 0.96 -3.88 -0.74
CA ALA A 18 1.21 -4.66 0.46
C ALA A 18 2.04 -5.92 0.14
N PHE A 19 1.69 -6.64 -0.92
CA PHE A 19 2.42 -7.81 -1.40
C PHE A 19 3.86 -7.45 -1.80
N SER A 20 4.05 -6.40 -2.59
CA SER A 20 5.40 -6.00 -3.03
C SER A 20 6.27 -5.58 -1.85
N LEU A 21 5.73 -4.77 -0.93
CA LEU A 21 6.44 -4.36 0.29
C LEU A 21 6.81 -5.56 1.14
N ALA A 22 5.86 -6.46 1.41
CA ALA A 22 6.10 -7.64 2.23
C ALA A 22 7.25 -8.47 1.65
N LYS A 23 7.17 -8.81 0.36
CA LYS A 23 8.17 -9.65 -0.29
C LYS A 23 9.54 -8.97 -0.39
N ASP A 24 9.59 -7.68 -0.71
CA ASP A 24 10.86 -6.94 -0.83
C ASP A 24 11.55 -6.62 0.50
N LEU A 25 10.80 -6.64 1.60
CA LEU A 25 11.31 -6.51 2.97
C LEU A 25 11.58 -7.89 3.62
N GLY A 26 11.11 -8.99 3.01
CA GLY A 26 11.17 -10.32 3.61
C GLY A 26 10.20 -10.51 4.78
N TYR A 27 9.09 -9.78 4.78
CA TYR A 27 8.06 -9.77 5.81
C TYR A 27 6.92 -10.72 5.49
N TYR A 28 6.21 -11.18 6.53
CA TYR A 28 4.93 -11.85 6.39
C TYR A 28 3.87 -10.92 5.81
N LEU A 29 2.80 -11.48 5.24
CA LEU A 29 1.66 -10.75 4.70
C LEU A 29 0.36 -11.30 5.27
N GLN A 30 -0.44 -10.46 5.93
CA GLN A 30 -1.79 -10.84 6.35
C GLN A 30 -2.85 -10.00 5.65
N SER A 31 -3.95 -10.62 5.27
CA SER A 31 -5.14 -9.90 4.79
C SER A 31 -6.40 -10.39 5.48
N ASN A 32 -7.36 -9.50 5.67
CA ASN A 32 -8.70 -9.82 6.15
C ASN A 32 -9.75 -9.86 5.02
N ASP A 33 -9.31 -9.75 3.76
CA ASP A 33 -10.16 -9.75 2.58
C ASP A 33 -9.80 -10.90 1.64
N ASN A 34 -10.75 -11.29 0.79
CA ASN A 34 -10.52 -12.33 -0.19
C ASN A 34 -9.48 -11.86 -1.22
N SER A 35 -8.42 -12.64 -1.36
CA SER A 35 -7.27 -12.28 -2.18
C SER A 35 -6.55 -13.54 -2.68
N VAL A 36 -5.59 -13.37 -3.60
CA VAL A 36 -4.75 -14.47 -4.14
C VAL A 36 -3.41 -14.59 -3.43
N ILE A 37 -3.19 -13.78 -2.37
CA ILE A 37 -1.87 -13.62 -1.72
C ILE A 37 -1.26 -14.93 -1.21
N GLU A 38 -2.05 -15.88 -0.71
CA GLU A 38 -1.55 -17.18 -0.23
C GLU A 38 -1.00 -18.05 -1.37
N SER A 39 -1.54 -17.91 -2.59
CA SER A 39 -1.05 -18.64 -3.76
C SER A 39 0.24 -18.05 -4.32
N ILE A 40 0.41 -16.74 -4.22
CA ILE A 40 1.56 -16.03 -4.80
C ILE A 40 2.69 -15.77 -3.79
N TYR A 41 2.41 -15.94 -2.50
CA TYR A 41 3.39 -15.87 -1.42
C TYR A 41 3.20 -17.01 -0.41
N PRO A 42 3.39 -18.27 -0.84
CA PRO A 42 3.12 -19.44 -0.01
C PRO A 42 3.97 -19.41 1.26
N GLU A 43 3.40 -19.93 2.36
CA GLU A 43 3.98 -19.96 3.72
C GLU A 43 4.22 -18.58 4.38
N MET A 44 4.25 -17.51 3.59
CA MET A 44 4.53 -16.15 4.04
C MET A 44 3.28 -15.28 4.11
N ALA A 45 2.24 -15.64 3.36
CA ALA A 45 0.95 -14.95 3.38
C ALA A 45 -0.15 -15.78 4.04
N LYS A 46 -1.10 -15.09 4.70
CA LYS A 46 -2.29 -15.68 5.30
C LYS A 46 -3.51 -14.77 5.16
N ILE A 47 -4.64 -15.34 4.75
CA ILE A 47 -5.95 -14.67 4.79
C ILE A 47 -6.66 -15.09 6.07
N SER A 48 -7.02 -14.12 6.90
CA SER A 48 -7.76 -14.34 8.14
C SER A 48 -8.72 -13.19 8.40
N PRO A 49 -10.03 -13.45 8.64
CA PRO A 49 -10.98 -12.40 9.01
C PRO A 49 -10.61 -11.71 10.34
N THR A 50 -9.79 -12.36 11.16
CA THR A 50 -9.25 -11.87 12.42
C THR A 50 -7.72 -11.97 12.35
N PRO A 51 -7.04 -11.03 11.71
CA PRO A 51 -5.59 -11.06 11.59
C PRO A 51 -4.94 -10.90 12.98
N GLU A 52 -3.82 -11.60 13.18
CA GLU A 52 -3.07 -11.59 14.43
C GLU A 52 -1.87 -10.66 14.32
N ILE A 53 -1.54 -9.96 15.41
CA ILE A 53 -0.35 -9.11 15.49
C ILE A 53 0.90 -9.99 15.47
N ILE A 54 1.73 -9.84 14.45
CA ILE A 54 3.02 -10.53 14.30
C ILE A 54 4.08 -9.51 13.86
N GLU A 55 5.31 -9.71 14.30
CA GLU A 55 6.43 -8.89 13.86
C GLU A 55 6.81 -9.16 12.41
N ASN A 56 7.41 -8.16 11.77
CA ASN A 56 7.89 -8.21 10.39
C ASN A 56 6.77 -8.64 9.46
N CYS A 57 5.66 -7.88 9.49
CA CYS A 57 4.47 -8.16 8.73
C CYS A 57 3.85 -6.91 8.11
N VAL A 58 3.39 -7.05 6.88
CA VAL A 58 2.55 -6.09 6.18
C VAL A 58 1.12 -6.59 6.23
N TYR A 59 0.19 -5.72 6.63
CA TYR A 59 -1.24 -6.02 6.66
C TYR A 59 -1.95 -5.37 5.47
N ASP A 60 -2.59 -6.16 4.61
CA ASP A 60 -3.47 -5.73 3.53
C ASP A 60 -4.93 -5.73 4.01
N PHE A 61 -5.41 -4.59 4.50
CA PHE A 61 -6.75 -4.49 5.06
C PHE A 61 -7.80 -4.13 4.01
N GLY A 62 -8.73 -5.05 3.76
CA GLY A 62 -10.00 -4.77 3.09
C GLY A 62 -11.07 -4.40 4.10
N GLY A 63 -11.65 -3.20 3.93
CA GLY A 63 -12.71 -2.69 4.80
C GLY A 63 -12.22 -2.31 6.20
N PHE A 64 -12.76 -1.21 6.74
CA PHE A 64 -12.32 -0.65 8.02
C PHE A 64 -12.97 -1.33 9.25
N VAL A 65 -14.15 -1.93 9.08
CA VAL A 65 -15.04 -2.32 10.18
C VAL A 65 -14.80 -3.76 10.68
N THR A 66 -13.75 -4.41 10.20
CA THR A 66 -13.49 -5.82 10.52
C THR A 66 -12.77 -5.96 11.86
N THR A 67 -13.20 -6.92 12.68
CA THR A 67 -12.58 -7.25 13.97
C THR A 67 -11.07 -7.48 13.81
N GLY A 68 -10.26 -6.82 14.65
CA GLY A 68 -8.80 -6.99 14.67
C GLY A 68 -8.00 -5.92 13.95
N VAL A 69 -8.62 -5.08 13.10
CA VAL A 69 -7.92 -4.00 12.37
C VAL A 69 -7.38 -2.91 13.30
N LEU A 70 -8.22 -2.36 14.19
CA LEU A 70 -7.83 -1.21 15.04
C LEU A 70 -6.64 -1.51 15.98
N PRO A 71 -6.59 -2.67 16.67
CA PRO A 71 -5.42 -3.02 17.48
C PRO A 71 -4.12 -3.06 16.67
N ILE A 72 -4.17 -3.59 15.44
CA ILE A 72 -2.99 -3.65 14.57
C ILE A 72 -2.57 -2.24 14.16
N LEU A 73 -3.50 -1.40 13.66
CA LEU A 73 -3.21 -0.02 13.26
C LEU A 73 -2.53 0.78 14.38
N LYS A 74 -2.92 0.55 15.64
CA LYS A 74 -2.34 1.23 16.80
C LYS A 74 -0.88 0.84 17.07
N VAL A 75 -0.49 -0.40 16.75
CA VAL A 75 0.89 -0.89 16.96
C VAL A 75 1.74 -0.84 15.69
N SER A 76 1.16 -0.50 14.54
CA SER A 76 1.90 -0.36 13.29
C SER A 76 2.96 0.73 13.39
N ASP A 77 4.15 0.45 12.89
CA ASP A 77 5.22 1.44 12.78
C ASP A 77 4.90 2.48 11.71
N ALA A 78 4.07 2.13 10.72
CA ALA A 78 3.52 3.06 9.75
C ALA A 78 2.21 2.54 9.14
N VAL A 79 1.35 3.47 8.74
CA VAL A 79 0.11 3.17 8.00
C VAL A 79 0.15 3.84 6.63
N LEU A 80 0.08 3.03 5.59
CA LEU A 80 0.05 3.44 4.19
C LEU A 80 -1.40 3.48 3.71
N ILE A 81 -1.80 4.58 3.08
CA ILE A 81 -3.17 4.85 2.65
C ILE A 81 -3.18 5.10 1.15
N PRO A 82 -3.37 4.06 0.31
CA PRO A 82 -3.42 4.23 -1.13
C PRO A 82 -4.72 4.90 -1.58
N THR A 83 -4.66 5.81 -2.53
CA THR A 83 -5.82 6.48 -3.13
C THR A 83 -5.61 6.69 -4.62
N SER A 84 -6.64 6.47 -5.45
CA SER A 84 -6.62 6.90 -6.84
C SER A 84 -7.10 8.35 -7.01
N THR A 85 -7.02 8.85 -8.24
CA THR A 85 -7.29 10.25 -8.60
C THR A 85 -8.77 10.61 -8.69
N ASP A 86 -9.67 9.63 -8.63
CA ASP A 86 -11.11 9.89 -8.68
C ASP A 86 -11.64 10.44 -7.35
N TYR A 87 -12.62 11.34 -7.44
CA TYR A 87 -13.20 12.05 -6.31
C TYR A 87 -13.70 11.12 -5.19
N ASN A 88 -14.31 9.97 -5.55
CA ASN A 88 -14.81 9.03 -4.56
C ASN A 88 -13.65 8.39 -3.77
N SER A 89 -12.55 8.02 -4.44
CA SER A 89 -11.35 7.53 -3.75
C SER A 89 -10.75 8.56 -2.81
N ILE A 90 -10.68 9.83 -3.22
CA ILE A 90 -10.19 10.92 -2.36
C ILE A 90 -11.09 11.09 -1.13
N LEU A 91 -12.42 11.15 -1.32
CA LEU A 91 -13.38 11.28 -0.21
C LEU A 91 -13.24 10.11 0.79
N ARG A 92 -13.16 8.87 0.30
CA ARG A 92 -12.96 7.69 1.16
C ARG A 92 -11.62 7.69 1.87
N THR A 93 -10.61 8.33 1.29
CA THR A 93 -9.29 8.51 1.91
C THR A 93 -9.36 9.51 3.05
N VAL A 94 -10.03 10.65 2.86
CA VAL A 94 -10.30 11.63 3.92
C VAL A 94 -11.04 10.95 5.09
N GLU A 95 -12.13 10.23 4.80
CA GLU A 95 -12.88 9.47 5.80
C GLU A 95 -12.05 8.37 6.49
N THR A 96 -11.02 7.83 5.82
CA THR A 96 -10.11 6.84 6.42
C THR A 96 -9.15 7.53 7.38
N ILE A 97 -8.55 8.65 6.98
CA ILE A 97 -7.60 9.41 7.80
C ILE A 97 -8.28 9.92 9.07
N GLU A 98 -9.50 10.48 8.96
CA GLU A 98 -10.27 10.98 10.11
C GLU A 98 -10.43 9.94 11.22
N GLU A 99 -10.65 8.67 10.84
CA GLU A 99 -10.88 7.58 11.78
C GLU A 99 -9.59 7.03 12.39
N ILE A 100 -8.46 7.06 11.66
CA ILE A 100 -7.23 6.38 12.08
C ILE A 100 -6.14 7.30 12.60
N GLN A 101 -6.18 8.60 12.30
CA GLN A 101 -5.15 9.55 12.72
C GLN A 101 -4.99 9.64 14.24
N ALA A 102 -6.06 9.34 15.00
CA ALA A 102 -6.01 9.27 16.47
C ALA A 102 -5.36 7.97 16.98
N LEU A 103 -5.28 6.94 16.14
CA LEU A 103 -4.68 5.64 16.48
C LEU A 103 -3.19 5.59 16.12
N ASN A 104 -2.81 6.25 15.03
CA ASN A 104 -1.45 6.25 14.51
C ASN A 104 -1.12 7.58 13.83
N ASN A 105 0.04 8.16 14.14
CA ASN A 105 0.50 9.44 13.61
C ASN A 105 1.47 9.32 12.43
N ARG A 106 2.00 8.12 12.12
CA ARG A 106 2.93 7.89 11.00
C ARG A 106 2.14 7.40 9.78
N LEU A 107 1.42 8.34 9.16
CA LEU A 107 0.56 8.09 8.00
C LEU A 107 1.25 8.50 6.69
N PHE A 108 1.25 7.59 5.71
CA PHE A 108 1.78 7.84 4.37
C PHE A 108 0.69 7.72 3.31
N ILE A 109 0.42 8.79 2.58
CA ILE A 109 -0.58 8.78 1.50
C ILE A 109 0.08 8.35 0.20
N LEU A 110 -0.42 7.28 -0.41
CA LEU A 110 0.08 6.78 -1.69
C LEU A 110 -0.91 7.15 -2.80
N VAL A 111 -0.59 8.16 -3.60
CA VAL A 111 -1.42 8.56 -4.74
C VAL A 111 -1.15 7.61 -5.90
N THR A 112 -2.02 6.65 -6.10
CA THR A 112 -1.90 5.59 -7.09
C THR A 112 -2.59 5.95 -8.41
N LYS A 113 -2.17 5.28 -9.48
CA LYS A 113 -2.78 5.38 -10.81
C LYS A 113 -2.76 6.80 -11.38
N THR A 114 -1.76 7.61 -11.03
CA THR A 114 -1.54 8.89 -11.71
C THR A 114 -1.14 8.64 -13.17
N GLU A 115 -1.73 9.41 -14.07
CA GLU A 115 -1.44 9.35 -15.51
C GLU A 115 -0.84 10.67 -16.00
N LYS A 116 -1.35 11.79 -15.47
CA LYS A 116 -0.89 13.15 -15.78
C LYS A 116 0.01 13.66 -14.67
N GLU A 117 0.93 14.57 -15.03
CA GLU A 117 1.80 15.24 -14.06
C GLU A 117 1.02 16.01 -12.99
N SER A 118 -0.14 16.57 -13.34
CA SER A 118 -1.00 17.30 -12.43
C SER A 118 -1.75 16.42 -11.42
N ASP A 119 -1.88 15.12 -11.68
CA ASP A 119 -2.76 14.25 -10.88
C ASP A 119 -2.27 14.15 -9.43
N PHE A 120 -0.96 13.99 -9.24
CA PHE A 120 -0.37 13.90 -7.91
C PHE A 120 -0.65 15.15 -7.08
N GLN A 121 -0.38 16.33 -7.66
CA GLN A 121 -0.58 17.60 -6.97
C GLN A 121 -2.05 17.86 -6.66
N ALA A 122 -2.95 17.55 -7.60
CA ALA A 122 -4.39 17.74 -7.39
C ALA A 122 -4.93 16.89 -6.22
N VAL A 123 -4.51 15.62 -6.12
CA VAL A 123 -4.90 14.75 -4.99
C VAL A 123 -4.28 15.24 -3.69
N LYS A 124 -3.00 15.62 -3.73
CA LYS A 124 -2.30 16.15 -2.56
C LYS A 124 -2.99 17.40 -2.02
N ASP A 125 -3.33 18.36 -2.88
CA ASP A 125 -4.02 19.59 -2.49
C ASP A 125 -5.40 19.29 -1.90
N ALA A 126 -6.16 18.38 -2.52
CA ALA A 126 -7.48 18.00 -2.05
C ALA A 126 -7.44 17.38 -0.64
N ILE A 127 -6.48 16.50 -0.34
CA ILE A 127 -6.35 15.88 0.98
C ILE A 127 -5.75 16.86 2.00
N SER A 128 -4.76 17.66 1.59
CA SER A 128 -4.10 18.64 2.47
C SER A 128 -5.02 19.80 2.88
N ALA A 129 -6.16 19.99 2.20
CA ALA A 129 -7.20 20.92 2.63
C ALA A 129 -7.89 20.48 3.95
N HIS A 130 -7.77 19.20 4.32
CA HIS A 130 -8.40 18.63 5.52
C HIS A 130 -7.40 18.30 6.63
N PHE A 131 -6.14 18.04 6.29
CA PHE A 131 -5.12 17.58 7.23
C PHE A 131 -3.78 18.26 6.97
N ASP A 132 -3.10 18.60 8.06
CA ASP A 132 -1.74 19.12 8.02
C ASP A 132 -0.70 18.00 8.17
N ASN A 133 0.52 18.24 7.67
CA ASN A 133 1.71 17.41 7.90
C ASN A 133 1.61 15.94 7.44
N LEU A 134 0.82 15.64 6.41
CA LEU A 134 0.83 14.33 5.77
C LEU A 134 1.97 14.20 4.76
N GLU A 135 2.59 13.03 4.72
CA GLU A 135 3.59 12.67 3.72
C GLU A 135 2.94 11.95 2.53
N PHE A 136 3.32 12.34 1.31
CA PHE A 136 2.71 11.86 0.08
C PHE A 136 3.75 11.23 -0.86
N PHE A 137 3.38 10.09 -1.44
CA PHE A 137 4.16 9.38 -2.45
C PHE A 137 3.31 9.18 -3.70
N GLU A 138 3.90 9.40 -4.88
CA GLU A 138 3.25 9.14 -6.15
C GLU A 138 3.55 7.72 -6.62
N LEU A 139 2.54 6.98 -7.07
CA LEU A 139 2.69 5.69 -7.76
C LEU A 139 1.91 5.73 -9.07
N ARG A 140 2.61 5.97 -10.19
CA ARG A 140 1.99 6.08 -11.52
C ARG A 140 1.27 4.81 -11.95
N LEU A 141 0.24 4.99 -12.78
CA LEU A 141 -0.45 3.88 -13.41
C LEU A 141 0.55 3.00 -14.15
N SER A 142 0.65 1.75 -13.74
CA SER A 142 1.59 0.80 -14.32
C SER A 142 1.03 -0.61 -14.26
N LYS A 143 1.32 -1.39 -15.31
CA LYS A 143 1.05 -2.83 -15.34
C LYS A 143 1.90 -3.60 -14.33
N ALA A 144 2.97 -3.00 -13.80
CA ALA A 144 3.85 -3.66 -12.83
C ALA A 144 3.08 -4.17 -11.58
N PHE A 145 2.15 -3.36 -11.04
CA PHE A 145 1.31 -3.77 -9.90
C PHE A 145 0.34 -4.90 -10.22
N LYS A 146 -0.17 -4.95 -11.46
CA LYS A 146 -1.04 -6.04 -11.89
C LYS A 146 -0.20 -7.31 -12.08
N ASN A 147 0.90 -7.18 -12.79
CA ASN A 147 1.80 -8.28 -13.11
C ASN A 147 2.44 -8.86 -11.84
N SER A 148 2.62 -8.07 -10.77
CA SER A 148 3.17 -8.58 -9.51
C SER A 148 2.24 -9.60 -8.87
N ILE A 149 0.93 -9.37 -8.96
CA ILE A 149 -0.09 -10.31 -8.50
C ILE A 149 -0.21 -11.50 -9.46
N GLU A 150 -0.14 -11.28 -10.77
CA GLU A 150 -0.28 -12.38 -11.75
C GLU A 150 0.92 -13.34 -11.76
N THR A 151 2.12 -12.85 -11.45
CA THR A 151 3.38 -13.64 -11.50
C THR A 151 3.88 -14.08 -10.13
N GLY A 152 3.39 -13.46 -9.05
CA GLY A 152 3.96 -13.62 -7.71
C GLY A 152 5.37 -13.04 -7.56
N LEU A 153 5.80 -12.17 -8.47
CA LEU A 153 7.03 -11.39 -8.34
C LEU A 153 6.73 -10.02 -7.72
N SER A 154 7.53 -9.56 -6.76
CA SER A 154 7.42 -8.20 -6.23
C SER A 154 7.73 -7.17 -7.32
N LEU A 155 7.44 -5.90 -7.04
CA LEU A 155 7.86 -4.81 -7.94
C LEU A 155 9.37 -4.76 -8.18
N SER A 156 10.18 -5.01 -7.15
CA SER A 156 11.64 -5.03 -7.34
C SER A 156 12.08 -6.22 -8.18
N GLU A 157 11.50 -7.40 -7.97
CA GLU A 157 11.81 -8.60 -8.75
C GLU A 157 11.39 -8.41 -10.22
N LEU A 158 10.15 -7.94 -10.48
CA LEU A 158 9.66 -7.63 -11.82
C LEU A 158 10.55 -6.62 -12.54
N TYR A 159 10.94 -5.55 -11.85
CA TYR A 159 11.83 -4.56 -12.44
C TYR A 159 13.16 -5.20 -12.86
N HIS A 160 13.72 -6.11 -12.07
CA HIS A 160 15.01 -6.75 -12.36
C HIS A 160 14.93 -8.00 -13.25
N GLU A 161 13.73 -8.52 -13.54
CA GLU A 161 13.51 -9.76 -14.27
C GLU A 161 14.14 -9.77 -15.67
N THR A 162 13.95 -8.71 -16.45
CA THR A 162 14.52 -8.58 -17.80
C THR A 162 14.96 -7.14 -18.10
N PRO A 163 15.87 -6.92 -19.07
CA PRO A 163 16.19 -5.57 -19.54
C PRO A 163 14.95 -4.80 -20.04
N LEU A 164 13.99 -5.50 -20.66
CA LEU A 164 12.75 -4.88 -21.12
C LEU A 164 11.88 -4.45 -19.94
N SER A 165 11.76 -5.27 -18.90
CA SER A 165 11.05 -4.93 -17.67
C SER A 165 11.66 -3.71 -16.98
N LYS A 166 13.00 -3.60 -16.94
CA LYS A 166 13.70 -2.40 -16.42
C LYS A 166 13.30 -1.14 -17.18
N CYS A 167 13.26 -1.20 -18.50
CA CYS A 167 12.83 -0.05 -19.31
C CYS A 167 11.35 0.28 -19.09
N ALA A 168 10.48 -0.73 -19.10
CA ALA A 168 9.03 -0.55 -19.01
C ALA A 168 8.57 -0.02 -17.63
N TYR A 169 9.23 -0.46 -16.55
CA TYR A 169 8.80 -0.15 -15.18
C TYR A 169 9.68 0.88 -14.48
N LYS A 170 10.65 1.49 -15.17
CA LYS A 170 11.63 2.43 -14.59
C LYS A 170 11.02 3.48 -13.68
N THR A 171 10.04 4.22 -14.16
CA THR A 171 9.44 5.34 -13.42
C THR A 171 8.70 4.87 -12.17
N VAL A 172 7.81 3.88 -12.31
CA VAL A 172 7.05 3.36 -11.18
C VAL A 172 7.95 2.66 -10.16
N TYR A 173 9.01 2.00 -10.62
CA TYR A 173 9.98 1.37 -9.74
C TYR A 173 10.78 2.39 -8.94
N GLN A 174 11.19 3.52 -9.54
CA GLN A 174 11.86 4.61 -8.80
C GLN A 174 10.95 5.18 -7.71
N GLN A 175 9.69 5.44 -8.05
CA GLN A 175 8.66 5.91 -7.12
C GLN A 175 8.44 4.91 -5.96
N TYR A 176 8.23 3.64 -6.28
CA TYR A 176 8.08 2.58 -5.29
C TYR A 176 9.34 2.37 -4.44
N ARG A 177 10.53 2.46 -5.04
CA ARG A 177 11.79 2.30 -4.32
C ARG A 177 11.97 3.39 -3.26
N SER A 178 11.59 4.64 -3.56
CA SER A 178 11.62 5.72 -2.56
C SER A 178 10.75 5.41 -1.34
N LEU A 179 9.59 4.77 -1.53
CA LEU A 179 8.75 4.28 -0.43
C LEU A 179 9.42 3.12 0.32
N LEU A 180 9.95 2.13 -0.41
CA LEU A 180 10.59 0.95 0.15
C LEU A 180 11.82 1.28 1.01
N GLU A 181 12.62 2.26 0.61
CA GLU A 181 13.84 2.68 1.32
C GLU A 181 13.53 3.27 2.71
N LEU A 182 12.32 3.77 2.96
CA LEU A 182 11.89 4.22 4.30
C LEU A 182 11.89 3.10 5.34
N PHE A 183 11.75 1.85 4.89
CA PHE A 183 11.55 0.68 5.75
C PHE A 183 12.71 -0.31 5.69
N LYS A 184 13.71 -0.10 4.83
CA LYS A 184 14.88 -0.98 4.68
C LYS A 184 16.02 -0.68 5.67
N GLY A 185 15.94 0.42 6.41
CA GLY A 185 17.03 0.93 7.26
C GLY A 185 16.75 0.94 8.77
N GLU A 186 15.68 0.28 9.23
CA GLU A 186 15.31 0.16 10.64
C GLU A 186 15.54 -1.27 11.16
#